data_AF-A0A2V5Z9Q0-F1
#
_entry.id   AF-A0A2V5Z9Q0-F1
#
_cell.length_a   1.000
_cell.length_b   1.000
_cell.length_c   1.000
_cell.angle_alpha   90.00
_cell.angle_beta   90.00
_cell.angle_gamma   90.00
#
_symmetry.space_group_name_H-M   'P 1'
#
loop_
_entity.id
_entity.type
_entity.pdbx_description
1 polymer ?
#
loop_
_entity_poly.entity_id
_entity_poly.type
_entity_poly.pdbx_seq_one_letter_code
_entity_poly.pdbx_strand_id
1 'polypeptide(L)'
;MNMPLPAKCFISHSYADTAARHQLLRILPDSVAPVVFPPIHARPHEFVSKPLIKAILDCDGLIYLRGGASDRSFWVAFERDYALRSSKPVFRYDVRTSELSSDSDKPLDLAVFASYHRDDRERVRQTCKFLSKERNFDVWLDIKDISPGTLWADEIQKGLADRLNRGGYVIIFWSDKASRSEFIEKELAAAASGIQGFNDKVLFALLERCDLPKFWAQFQEPYVQLYGDSERSATHRIDDLVVRLYWLIYRKTKIPEATPGPSL
;
A
#
# COMPACT_ATOMS: atom_id res chain seq x y z
N MET A 1 -13.34 22.21 24.06
CA MET A 1 -12.91 21.75 22.72
C MET A 1 -13.70 22.53 21.69
N ASN A 2 -13.10 23.50 20.99
CA ASN A 2 -13.78 24.33 19.98
C ASN A 2 -13.40 23.96 18.54
N MET A 3 -12.87 22.76 18.33
CA MET A 3 -12.54 22.28 16.99
C MET A 3 -13.81 21.69 16.35
N PRO A 4 -14.26 22.20 15.19
CA PRO A 4 -15.42 21.63 14.52
C PRO A 4 -15.08 20.22 14.01
N LEU A 5 -15.83 19.22 14.48
CA LEU A 5 -15.71 17.85 14.02
C LEU A 5 -16.76 17.54 12.94
N PRO A 6 -16.44 16.70 11.95
CA PRO A 6 -17.42 16.23 10.97
C PRO A 6 -18.57 15.45 11.63
N ALA A 7 -19.76 15.56 11.06
CA ALA A 7 -20.97 14.96 11.61
C ALA A 7 -20.90 13.42 11.67
N LYS A 8 -20.21 12.78 10.73
CA LYS A 8 -19.99 11.33 10.74
C LYS A 8 -18.50 11.01 10.66
N CYS A 9 -17.95 10.39 11.71
CA CYS A 9 -16.51 10.12 11.81
C CYS A 9 -16.21 8.63 11.87
N PHE A 10 -15.32 8.16 11.00
CA PHE A 10 -14.74 6.82 11.09
C PHE A 10 -13.72 6.76 12.24
N ILE A 11 -13.85 5.78 13.14
CA ILE A 11 -12.97 5.62 14.30
C ILE A 11 -11.96 4.50 14.07
N SER A 12 -10.75 4.88 13.72
CA SER A 12 -9.63 3.98 13.43
C SER A 12 -8.85 3.65 14.72
N HIS A 13 -8.72 2.37 15.02
CA HIS A 13 -8.00 1.90 16.22
C HIS A 13 -7.50 0.46 16.06
N SER A 14 -6.48 0.09 16.83
CA SER A 14 -6.18 -1.31 17.10
C SER A 14 -7.22 -1.90 18.04
N TYR A 15 -7.69 -3.12 17.80
CA TYR A 15 -8.64 -3.80 18.71
C TYR A 15 -8.08 -4.01 20.12
N ALA A 16 -6.75 -4.02 20.27
CA ALA A 16 -6.09 -4.05 21.57
C ALA A 16 -6.27 -2.74 22.38
N ASP A 17 -6.61 -1.62 21.73
CA ASP A 17 -6.83 -0.30 22.36
C ASP A 17 -8.33 -0.02 22.59
N THR A 18 -9.15 -1.06 22.79
CA THR A 18 -10.60 -0.94 22.99
C THR A 18 -10.96 0.01 24.14
N ALA A 19 -10.17 0.04 25.22
CA ALA A 19 -10.41 0.94 26.35
C ALA A 19 -10.25 2.42 25.97
N ALA A 20 -9.17 2.75 25.23
CA ALA A 20 -8.93 4.12 24.75
C ALA A 20 -9.99 4.55 23.73
N ARG A 21 -10.45 3.64 22.86
CA ARG A 21 -11.59 3.89 21.98
C ARG A 21 -12.83 4.27 22.78
N HIS A 22 -13.20 3.52 23.83
CA HIS A 22 -14.36 3.85 24.65
C HIS A 22 -14.24 5.21 25.33
N GLN A 23 -13.04 5.60 25.74
CA GLN A 23 -12.79 6.92 26.31
C GLN A 23 -13.03 8.02 25.27
N LEU A 24 -12.51 7.87 24.05
CA LEU A 24 -12.79 8.79 22.95
C LEU A 24 -14.30 8.92 22.71
N LEU A 25 -15.02 7.79 22.60
CA LEU A 25 -16.46 7.81 22.32
C LEU A 25 -17.28 8.56 23.38
N ARG A 26 -16.83 8.58 24.64
CA ARG A 26 -17.51 9.31 25.73
C ARG A 26 -17.31 10.83 25.70
N ILE A 27 -16.24 11.30 25.07
CA ILE A 27 -15.90 12.73 25.01
C ILE A 27 -16.32 13.37 23.68
N LEU A 28 -16.71 12.56 22.69
CA LEU A 28 -17.22 13.08 21.42
C LEU A 28 -18.54 13.84 21.66
N PRO A 29 -18.74 14.99 21.00
CA PRO A 29 -20.02 15.69 21.05
C PRO A 29 -21.15 14.84 20.47
N ASP A 30 -22.38 15.00 20.97
CA ASP A 30 -23.57 14.31 20.46
C ASP A 30 -23.85 14.58 18.97
N SER A 31 -23.31 15.69 18.43
CA SER A 31 -23.40 16.02 17.01
C SER A 31 -22.52 15.15 16.10
N VAL A 32 -21.62 14.33 16.67
CA VAL A 32 -20.73 13.43 15.93
C VAL A 32 -21.26 12.00 16.05
N ALA A 33 -21.60 11.38 14.92
CA ALA A 33 -21.95 9.97 14.79
C ALA A 33 -20.68 9.13 14.53
N PRO A 34 -20.14 8.40 15.53
CA PRO A 34 -18.96 7.58 15.36
C PRO A 34 -19.28 6.28 14.61
N VAL A 35 -18.43 5.89 13.67
CA VAL A 35 -18.48 4.62 12.95
C VAL A 35 -17.25 3.80 13.31
N VAL A 36 -17.43 2.68 14.02
CA VAL A 36 -16.35 1.76 14.37
C VAL A 36 -16.44 0.55 13.45
N PHE A 37 -15.39 0.27 12.68
CA PHE A 37 -15.37 -0.89 11.80
C PHE A 37 -15.17 -2.18 12.60
N PRO A 38 -15.96 -3.24 12.34
CA PRO A 38 -15.88 -4.48 13.11
C PRO A 38 -14.52 -5.17 12.94
N PRO A 39 -14.10 -5.98 13.93
CA PRO A 39 -12.94 -6.86 13.84
C PRO A 39 -12.75 -7.54 12.49
N ILE A 40 -11.59 -7.26 11.89
CA ILE A 40 -11.13 -7.91 10.69
C ILE A 40 -10.61 -9.31 11.06
N HIS A 41 -11.44 -10.33 10.86
CA HIS A 41 -11.07 -11.74 11.07
C HIS A 41 -10.65 -12.47 9.79
N ALA A 42 -10.49 -11.73 8.71
CA ALA A 42 -10.25 -12.30 7.41
C ALA A 42 -8.86 -12.95 7.33
N ARG A 43 -8.80 -14.14 6.74
CA ARG A 43 -7.55 -14.79 6.32
C ARG A 43 -6.86 -13.95 5.23
N PRO A 44 -5.56 -14.15 4.93
CA PRO A 44 -4.87 -13.38 3.88
C PRO A 44 -5.52 -13.39 2.49
N HIS A 45 -6.35 -14.40 2.19
CA HIS A 45 -7.14 -14.50 0.96
C HIS A 45 -8.58 -13.99 1.10
N GLU A 46 -9.05 -13.79 2.33
CA GLU A 46 -10.36 -13.22 2.61
C GLU A 46 -10.23 -11.71 2.67
N PHE A 47 -11.11 -11.07 1.93
CA PHE A 47 -10.91 -9.71 1.51
C PHE A 47 -11.55 -8.71 2.48
N VAL A 48 -10.83 -7.63 2.81
CA VAL A 48 -11.31 -6.65 3.79
C VAL A 48 -11.30 -5.22 3.27
N SER A 49 -10.55 -4.94 2.20
CA SER A 49 -10.28 -3.55 1.85
C SER A 49 -11.44 -2.83 1.19
N LYS A 50 -12.32 -3.42 0.37
CA LYS A 50 -13.50 -2.68 -0.18
C LYS A 50 -14.51 -2.32 0.90
N PRO A 51 -14.98 -3.25 1.77
CA PRO A 51 -15.92 -2.87 2.82
C PRO A 51 -15.33 -1.81 3.75
N LEU A 52 -14.04 -1.93 4.09
CA LEU A 52 -13.32 -0.96 4.90
C LEU A 52 -13.18 0.40 4.20
N ILE A 53 -12.66 0.43 2.97
CA ILE A 53 -12.53 1.64 2.15
C ILE A 53 -13.89 2.31 2.00
N LYS A 54 -14.94 1.54 1.70
CA LYS A 54 -16.30 2.05 1.60
C LYS A 54 -16.76 2.68 2.91
N ALA A 55 -16.50 2.05 4.05
CA ALA A 55 -16.84 2.63 5.35
C ALA A 55 -16.10 3.94 5.63
N ILE A 56 -14.83 4.06 5.24
CA ILE A 56 -14.07 5.33 5.31
C ILE A 56 -14.71 6.38 4.38
N LEU A 57 -15.01 6.00 3.13
CA LEU A 57 -15.58 6.89 2.12
C LEU A 57 -16.99 7.39 2.48
N ASP A 58 -17.81 6.55 3.12
CA ASP A 58 -19.16 6.86 3.58
C ASP A 58 -19.20 7.73 4.87
N CYS A 59 -18.04 8.07 5.45
CA CYS A 59 -17.91 9.00 6.58
C CYS A 59 -17.38 10.36 6.12
N ASP A 60 -17.68 11.43 6.84
CA ASP A 60 -17.25 12.79 6.51
C ASP A 60 -15.81 13.08 6.93
N GLY A 61 -15.31 12.37 7.93
CA GLY A 61 -13.92 12.42 8.37
C GLY A 61 -13.46 11.17 9.11
N LEU A 62 -12.22 11.18 9.56
CA LEU A 62 -11.60 10.06 10.28
C LEU A 62 -10.93 10.54 11.57
N ILE A 63 -11.13 9.81 12.66
CA ILE A 63 -10.41 9.98 13.92
C ILE A 63 -9.63 8.69 14.18
N TYR A 64 -8.31 8.78 14.36
CA TYR A 64 -7.50 7.62 14.75
C TYR A 64 -6.90 7.78 16.15
N LEU A 65 -6.66 6.66 16.83
CA LEU A 65 -5.95 6.66 18.10
C LEU A 65 -4.44 6.71 17.88
N ARG A 66 -3.78 7.66 18.53
CA ARG A 66 -2.33 7.79 18.59
C ARG A 66 -1.82 7.31 19.94
N GLY A 67 -0.78 6.46 19.92
CA GLY A 67 -0.25 5.74 21.08
C GLY A 67 -0.75 4.29 21.15
N GLY A 68 -0.31 3.58 22.19
CA GLY A 68 -0.75 2.20 22.46
C GLY A 68 -0.38 1.21 21.35
N ALA A 69 -1.30 0.29 21.05
CA ALA A 69 -1.14 -0.67 19.96
C ALA A 69 -1.45 -0.07 18.58
N SER A 70 -2.21 1.02 18.51
CA SER A 70 -2.66 1.69 17.28
C SER A 70 -1.50 2.28 16.50
N ASP A 71 -0.47 2.81 17.18
CA ASP A 71 0.77 3.28 16.53
C ASP A 71 1.53 2.18 15.77
N ARG A 72 1.27 0.91 16.10
CA ARG A 72 1.88 -0.26 15.47
C ARG A 72 0.88 -1.06 14.63
N SER A 73 -0.33 -0.53 14.43
CA SER A 73 -1.35 -1.17 13.63
C SER A 73 -1.23 -0.76 12.18
N PHE A 74 -1.01 -1.75 11.31
CA PHE A 74 -1.04 -1.59 9.86
C PHE A 74 -2.37 -0.97 9.40
N TRP A 75 -3.49 -1.48 9.91
CA TRP A 75 -4.82 -1.02 9.51
C TRP A 75 -5.05 0.44 9.88
N VAL A 76 -4.58 0.88 11.05
CA VAL A 76 -4.71 2.29 11.46
C VAL A 76 -3.92 3.22 10.54
N ALA A 77 -2.67 2.86 10.23
CA ALA A 77 -1.84 3.63 9.29
C ALA A 77 -2.47 3.67 7.88
N PHE A 78 -2.96 2.53 7.40
CA PHE A 78 -3.65 2.42 6.11
C PHE A 78 -4.90 3.30 6.04
N GLU A 79 -5.78 3.20 7.04
CA GLU A 79 -7.05 3.93 7.11
C GLU A 79 -6.81 5.45 7.15
N ARG A 80 -5.88 5.90 8.01
CA ARG A 80 -5.45 7.31 8.09
C ARG A 80 -4.98 7.83 6.74
N ASP A 81 -4.02 7.14 6.13
CA ASP A 81 -3.42 7.58 4.88
C ASP A 81 -4.41 7.55 3.72
N TYR A 82 -5.34 6.59 3.71
CA TYR A 82 -6.39 6.51 2.72
C TYR A 82 -7.37 7.68 2.85
N ALA A 83 -7.75 8.05 4.07
CA ALA A 83 -8.59 9.22 4.33
C ALA A 83 -7.91 10.52 3.88
N LEU A 84 -6.62 10.71 4.21
CA LEU A 84 -5.83 11.87 3.77
C LEU A 84 -5.76 11.97 2.24
N ARG A 85 -5.46 10.87 1.54
CA ARG A 85 -5.42 10.84 0.06
C ARG A 85 -6.79 11.09 -0.58
N SER A 86 -7.87 10.76 0.13
CA SER A 86 -9.25 11.03 -0.29
C SER A 86 -9.74 12.41 0.14
N SER A 87 -8.82 13.29 0.57
CA SER A 87 -9.10 14.66 1.01
C SER A 87 -10.12 14.77 2.14
N LYS A 88 -10.22 13.75 2.99
CA LYS A 88 -11.07 13.79 4.19
C LYS A 88 -10.34 14.49 5.33
N PRO A 89 -11.05 15.27 6.16
CA PRO A 89 -10.52 15.73 7.45
C PRO A 89 -10.10 14.54 8.32
N VAL A 90 -8.87 14.58 8.81
CA VAL A 90 -8.31 13.56 9.70
C VAL A 90 -7.95 14.19 11.04
N PHE A 91 -8.27 13.50 12.12
CA PHE A 91 -7.97 13.89 13.48
C PHE A 91 -7.26 12.74 14.19
N ARG A 92 -6.43 13.10 15.16
CA ARG A 92 -5.75 12.16 16.04
C ARG A 92 -6.19 12.39 17.47
N TYR A 93 -6.48 11.30 18.17
CA TYR A 93 -6.75 11.29 19.60
C TYR A 93 -5.55 10.66 20.31
N ASP A 94 -4.84 11.44 21.12
CA ASP A 94 -3.70 10.94 21.89
C ASP A 94 -4.21 10.18 23.13
N VAL A 95 -3.91 8.88 23.20
CA VAL A 95 -4.40 8.01 24.28
C VAL A 95 -3.81 8.35 25.66
N ARG A 96 -2.70 9.09 25.72
CA ARG A 96 -2.04 9.47 26.99
C ARG A 96 -2.57 10.80 27.51
N THR A 97 -2.68 11.80 26.64
CA THR A 97 -3.13 13.14 27.05
C THR A 97 -4.65 13.32 26.95
N SER A 98 -5.34 12.39 26.27
CA SER A 98 -6.77 12.50 25.94
C SER A 98 -7.11 13.72 25.08
N GLU A 99 -6.12 14.23 24.33
CA GLU A 99 -6.29 15.40 23.47
C GLU A 99 -6.66 14.98 22.05
N LEU A 100 -7.65 15.67 21.49
CA LEU A 100 -8.04 15.55 20.09
C LEU A 100 -7.45 16.72 19.30
N SER A 101 -6.74 16.44 18.21
CA SER A 101 -6.14 17.44 17.33
C SER A 101 -6.32 17.08 15.86
N SER A 102 -6.36 18.08 14.98
CA SER A 102 -6.32 17.85 13.53
C SER A 102 -4.97 17.24 13.14
N ASP A 103 -5.00 16.32 12.18
CA ASP A 103 -3.82 15.76 11.54
C ASP A 103 -3.74 16.24 10.10
N SER A 104 -2.61 16.86 9.76
CA SER A 104 -2.28 17.32 8.41
C SER A 104 -0.95 16.75 7.94
N ASP A 105 -0.46 15.69 8.58
CA ASP A 105 0.75 14.99 8.17
C ASP A 105 0.57 14.45 6.75
N LYS A 106 1.67 14.39 5.98
CA LYS A 106 1.62 13.86 4.62
C LYS A 106 1.37 12.35 4.67
N PRO A 107 0.40 11.82 3.90
CA PRO A 107 0.24 10.38 3.78
C PRO A 107 1.48 9.77 3.12
N LEU A 108 1.68 8.46 3.32
CA LEU A 108 2.74 7.72 2.63
C LEU A 108 2.63 7.89 1.12
N ASP A 109 3.78 8.14 0.50
CA ASP A 109 3.93 8.20 -0.94
C ASP A 109 3.87 6.78 -1.52
N LEU A 110 2.82 6.51 -2.30
CA LEU A 110 2.56 5.21 -2.92
C LEU A 110 3.12 5.17 -4.35
N ALA A 111 4.34 5.66 -4.51
CA ALA A 111 5.09 5.65 -5.76
C ALA A 111 5.37 4.21 -6.19
N VAL A 112 4.91 3.82 -7.37
CA VAL A 112 5.08 2.47 -7.91
C VAL A 112 5.57 2.54 -9.35
N PHE A 113 6.61 1.79 -9.66
CA PHE A 113 7.07 1.54 -11.02
C PHE A 113 6.52 0.21 -11.52
N ALA A 114 5.84 0.20 -12.66
CA ALA A 114 5.37 -1.02 -13.30
C ALA A 114 6.39 -1.47 -14.38
N SER A 115 7.15 -2.52 -14.09
CA SER A 115 8.05 -3.17 -15.05
C SER A 115 7.32 -4.34 -15.72
N TYR A 116 7.33 -4.38 -17.04
CA TYR A 116 6.59 -5.38 -17.81
C TYR A 116 7.10 -5.50 -19.25
N HIS A 117 6.80 -6.63 -19.90
CA HIS A 117 7.13 -6.80 -21.31
C HIS A 117 6.09 -6.12 -22.20
N ARG A 118 6.49 -5.46 -23.29
CA ARG A 118 5.59 -4.68 -24.17
C ARG A 118 4.35 -5.44 -24.68
N ASP A 119 4.45 -6.76 -24.80
CA ASP A 119 3.33 -7.61 -25.25
C ASP A 119 2.25 -7.81 -24.16
N ASP A 120 2.59 -7.57 -22.90
CA ASP A 120 1.69 -7.65 -21.74
C ASP A 120 0.97 -6.32 -21.44
N ARG A 121 1.29 -5.29 -22.23
CA ARG A 121 0.87 -3.88 -22.05
C ARG A 121 -0.59 -3.69 -21.71
N GLU A 122 -1.49 -4.31 -22.45
CA GLU A 122 -2.92 -4.09 -22.24
C GLU A 122 -3.40 -4.64 -20.89
N ARG A 123 -2.89 -5.80 -20.47
CA ARG A 123 -3.23 -6.43 -19.18
C ARG A 123 -2.68 -5.62 -18.01
N VAL A 124 -1.44 -5.14 -18.15
CA VAL A 124 -0.76 -4.31 -17.15
C VAL A 124 -1.50 -2.98 -16.99
N ARG A 125 -1.84 -2.32 -18.10
CA ARG A 125 -2.58 -1.05 -18.13
C ARG A 125 -3.90 -1.14 -17.36
N GLN A 126 -4.65 -2.23 -17.50
CA GLN A 126 -5.91 -2.42 -16.78
C GLN A 126 -5.69 -2.54 -15.26
N THR A 127 -4.67 -3.30 -14.85
CA THR A 127 -4.29 -3.47 -13.44
C THR A 127 -3.84 -2.15 -12.82
N CYS A 128 -2.94 -1.44 -13.49
CA CYS A 128 -2.43 -0.15 -13.03
C CYS A 128 -3.50 0.94 -13.01
N LYS A 129 -4.46 0.92 -13.95
CA LYS A 129 -5.63 1.83 -13.90
C LYS A 129 -6.44 1.61 -12.62
N PHE A 130 -6.64 0.35 -12.20
CA PHE A 130 -7.31 0.05 -10.94
C PHE A 130 -6.49 0.55 -9.73
N LEU A 131 -5.18 0.25 -9.68
CA LEU A 131 -4.29 0.73 -8.60
C LEU A 131 -4.34 2.26 -8.45
N SER A 132 -4.27 2.97 -9.56
CA SER A 132 -4.28 4.44 -9.56
C SER A 132 -5.66 5.00 -9.18
N LYS A 133 -6.75 4.54 -9.84
CA LYS A 133 -8.08 5.14 -9.67
C LYS A 133 -8.80 4.70 -8.39
N GLU A 134 -8.64 3.44 -7.99
CA GLU A 134 -9.43 2.86 -6.90
C GLU A 134 -8.65 2.82 -5.58
N ARG A 135 -7.32 2.97 -5.63
CA ARG A 135 -6.43 2.79 -4.47
C ARG A 135 -5.42 3.94 -4.29
N ASN A 136 -5.45 4.97 -5.14
CA ASN A 136 -4.59 6.16 -5.07
C ASN A 136 -3.08 5.86 -5.10
N PHE A 137 -2.67 4.81 -5.83
CA PHE A 137 -1.25 4.60 -6.12
C PHE A 137 -0.77 5.59 -7.21
N ASP A 138 0.42 6.14 -7.02
CA ASP A 138 1.12 6.92 -8.03
C ASP A 138 1.94 5.97 -8.90
N VAL A 139 1.26 5.38 -9.89
CA VAL A 139 1.84 4.37 -10.77
C VAL A 139 2.49 5.05 -11.98
N TRP A 140 3.78 4.76 -12.18
CA TRP A 140 4.52 5.08 -13.39
C TRP A 140 4.29 4.02 -14.47
N LEU A 141 3.94 4.48 -15.67
CA LEU A 141 3.76 3.66 -16.86
C LEU A 141 4.37 4.37 -18.07
N ASP A 142 5.26 3.68 -18.77
CA ASP A 142 5.88 4.08 -20.03
C ASP A 142 4.91 4.67 -21.07
N ILE A 143 3.69 4.13 -21.22
CA ILE A 143 2.67 4.63 -22.16
C ILE A 143 2.19 6.05 -21.83
N LYS A 144 2.17 6.39 -20.54
CA LYS A 144 1.61 7.64 -20.03
C LYS A 144 2.69 8.69 -19.81
N ASP A 145 3.87 8.25 -19.37
CA ASP A 145 4.86 9.12 -18.77
C ASP A 145 6.07 9.39 -19.70
N ILE A 146 6.15 8.73 -20.86
CA ILE A 146 7.20 9.01 -21.87
C ILE A 146 6.68 10.05 -22.87
N SER A 147 7.42 11.16 -22.98
CA SER A 147 7.10 12.22 -23.93
C SER A 147 7.46 11.83 -25.36
N PRO A 148 6.65 12.20 -26.37
CA PRO A 148 7.00 11.99 -27.77
C PRO A 148 8.36 12.65 -28.11
N GLY A 149 9.25 11.92 -28.77
CA GLY A 149 10.54 12.43 -29.24
C GLY A 149 11.73 12.25 -28.30
N THR A 150 11.55 11.61 -27.15
CA THR A 150 12.66 11.27 -26.22
C THR A 150 13.21 9.85 -26.48
N LEU A 151 14.43 9.59 -25.98
CA LEU A 151 14.98 8.25 -25.93
C LEU A 151 14.22 7.43 -24.88
N TRP A 152 13.42 6.47 -25.34
CA TRP A 152 12.53 5.66 -24.51
C TRP A 152 13.25 4.97 -23.34
N ALA A 153 14.46 4.46 -23.58
CA ALA A 153 15.25 3.78 -22.56
C ALA A 153 15.68 4.71 -21.41
N ASP A 154 16.03 5.96 -21.72
CA ASP A 154 16.46 6.94 -20.71
C ASP A 154 15.29 7.36 -19.82
N GLU A 155 14.10 7.54 -20.40
CA GLU A 155 12.90 7.88 -19.63
C GLU A 155 12.44 6.75 -18.72
N ILE A 156 12.56 5.49 -19.15
CA ILE A 156 12.34 4.31 -18.29
C ILE A 156 13.29 4.33 -17.10
N GLN A 157 14.59 4.55 -17.34
CA GLN A 157 15.59 4.57 -16.26
C GLN A 157 15.35 5.72 -15.28
N LYS A 158 15.01 6.91 -15.78
CA LYS A 158 14.63 8.07 -14.95
C LYS A 158 13.38 7.77 -14.13
N GLY A 159 12.36 7.15 -14.74
CA GLY A 159 11.14 6.75 -14.06
C GLY A 159 11.43 5.79 -12.92
N LEU A 160 12.20 4.74 -13.17
CA LEU A 160 12.61 3.78 -12.13
C LEU A 160 13.38 4.48 -11.00
N ALA A 161 14.37 5.30 -11.34
CA ALA A 161 15.17 6.04 -10.37
C ALA A 161 14.32 7.01 -9.52
N ASP A 162 13.38 7.75 -10.12
CA ASP A 162 12.46 8.63 -9.41
C ASP A 162 11.64 7.85 -8.37
N ARG A 163 11.02 6.73 -8.78
CA ARG A 163 10.19 5.93 -7.87
C ARG A 163 11.00 5.36 -6.72
N LEU A 164 12.20 4.86 -6.99
CA LEU A 164 13.09 4.32 -5.95
C LEU A 164 13.59 5.43 -5.00
N ASN A 165 13.94 6.61 -5.50
CA ASN A 165 14.41 7.76 -4.71
C ASN A 165 13.31 8.31 -3.79
N ARG A 166 12.04 8.22 -4.21
CA ARG A 166 10.87 8.55 -3.38
C ARG A 166 10.55 7.48 -2.34
N GLY A 167 11.37 6.43 -2.25
CA GLY A 167 11.16 5.29 -1.35
C GLY A 167 10.05 4.35 -1.82
N GLY A 168 9.64 4.46 -3.09
CA GLY A 168 8.61 3.68 -3.74
C GLY A 168 9.03 2.24 -4.08
N TYR A 169 8.19 1.59 -4.87
CA TYR A 169 8.21 0.14 -5.08
C TYR A 169 8.18 -0.20 -6.57
N VAL A 170 8.59 -1.41 -6.89
CA VAL A 170 8.62 -1.93 -8.26
C VAL A 170 7.72 -3.15 -8.34
N ILE A 171 6.72 -3.12 -9.21
CA ILE A 171 5.94 -4.30 -9.56
C ILE A 171 6.55 -4.87 -10.83
N ILE A 172 7.03 -6.11 -10.74
CA ILE A 172 7.45 -6.88 -11.91
C ILE A 172 6.26 -7.70 -12.38
N PHE A 173 5.62 -7.28 -13.46
CA PHE A 173 4.59 -8.07 -14.12
C PHE A 173 5.26 -9.19 -14.92
N TRP A 174 5.18 -10.39 -14.37
CA TRP A 174 6.01 -11.52 -14.79
C TRP A 174 5.27 -12.46 -15.75
N SER A 175 5.89 -12.76 -16.87
CA SER A 175 5.43 -13.65 -17.94
C SER A 175 6.63 -14.39 -18.55
N ASP A 176 6.40 -15.39 -19.38
CA ASP A 176 7.44 -16.08 -20.17
C ASP A 176 8.19 -15.10 -21.11
N LYS A 177 7.49 -14.06 -21.57
CA LYS A 177 8.13 -13.00 -22.37
C LYS A 177 8.98 -12.08 -21.51
N ALA A 178 8.47 -11.73 -20.32
CA ALA A 178 9.21 -10.90 -19.39
C ALA A 178 10.48 -11.60 -18.88
N SER A 179 10.43 -12.91 -18.66
CA SER A 179 11.57 -13.70 -18.16
C SER A 179 12.75 -13.79 -19.14
N ARG A 180 12.51 -13.51 -20.43
CA ARG A 180 13.52 -13.50 -21.49
C ARG A 180 13.98 -12.09 -21.87
N SER A 181 13.48 -11.06 -21.18
CA SER A 181 13.75 -9.66 -21.50
C SER A 181 14.97 -9.14 -20.73
N GLU A 182 16.04 -8.81 -21.46
CA GLU A 182 17.22 -8.17 -20.87
C GLU A 182 16.90 -6.81 -20.22
N PHE A 183 15.86 -6.11 -20.70
CA PHE A 183 15.44 -4.83 -20.11
C PHE A 183 14.85 -5.02 -18.72
N ILE A 184 13.93 -5.97 -18.57
CA ILE A 184 13.30 -6.27 -17.28
C ILE A 184 14.34 -6.83 -16.31
N GLU A 185 15.28 -7.65 -16.79
CA GLU A 185 16.39 -8.13 -15.97
C GLU A 185 17.23 -6.96 -15.40
N LYS A 186 17.54 -5.96 -16.21
CA LYS A 186 18.27 -4.75 -15.76
C LYS A 186 17.46 -3.92 -14.76
N GLU A 187 16.17 -3.72 -15.02
CA GLU A 187 15.28 -2.99 -14.11
C GLU A 187 15.14 -3.70 -12.76
N LEU A 188 14.97 -5.02 -12.80
CA LEU A 188 14.92 -5.88 -11.62
C LEU A 188 16.23 -5.86 -10.85
N ALA A 189 17.37 -5.96 -11.54
CA ALA A 189 18.69 -5.85 -10.90
C ALA A 189 18.90 -4.48 -10.25
N ALA A 190 18.48 -3.39 -10.91
CA ALA A 190 18.54 -2.05 -10.35
C ALA A 190 17.64 -1.89 -9.12
N ALA A 191 16.41 -2.40 -9.17
CA ALA A 191 15.47 -2.35 -8.06
C ALA A 191 15.87 -3.24 -6.87
N ALA A 192 16.47 -4.39 -7.15
CA ALA A 192 17.01 -5.31 -6.15
C ALA A 192 18.37 -4.88 -5.59
N SER A 193 19.01 -3.88 -6.22
CA SER A 193 20.29 -3.35 -5.75
C SER A 193 20.15 -2.78 -4.34
N GLY A 194 20.97 -3.28 -3.43
CA GLY A 194 20.96 -2.87 -2.01
C GLY A 194 19.93 -3.60 -1.14
N ILE A 195 19.16 -4.56 -1.68
CA ILE A 195 18.34 -5.45 -0.86
C ILE A 195 19.26 -6.43 -0.13
N GLN A 196 19.37 -6.30 1.20
CA GLN A 196 20.16 -7.20 2.05
C GLN A 196 19.23 -8.00 2.98
N GLY A 197 19.16 -9.32 2.77
CA GLY A 197 18.46 -10.26 3.66
C GLY A 197 16.93 -10.27 3.57
N PHE A 198 16.26 -9.13 3.33
CA PHE A 198 14.81 -9.07 3.18
C PHE A 198 14.41 -8.13 2.03
N ASN A 199 13.42 -8.53 1.22
CA ASN A 199 12.93 -7.70 0.13
C ASN A 199 11.87 -6.70 0.63
N ASP A 200 12.11 -5.43 0.35
CA ASP A 200 11.26 -4.31 0.76
C ASP A 200 10.83 -3.41 -0.42
N LYS A 201 11.19 -3.76 -1.66
CA LYS A 201 11.02 -2.89 -2.83
C LYS A 201 10.33 -3.53 -4.01
N VAL A 202 10.51 -4.83 -4.22
CA VAL A 202 10.10 -5.48 -5.47
C VAL A 202 8.97 -6.48 -5.20
N LEU A 203 7.91 -6.45 -5.99
CA LEU A 203 6.82 -7.41 -5.92
C LEU A 203 6.58 -8.04 -7.27
N PHE A 204 6.64 -9.37 -7.33
CA PHE A 204 6.30 -10.12 -8.54
C PHE A 204 4.78 -10.30 -8.66
N ALA A 205 4.25 -9.96 -9.83
CA ALA A 205 2.85 -10.13 -10.20
C ALA A 205 2.76 -11.01 -11.45
N LEU A 206 2.52 -12.31 -11.28
CA LEU A 206 2.52 -13.29 -12.37
C LEU A 206 1.29 -13.12 -13.25
N LEU A 207 1.54 -12.86 -14.54
CA LEU A 207 0.56 -12.79 -15.61
C LEU A 207 0.28 -14.15 -16.24
N GLU A 208 1.07 -15.17 -15.93
CA GLU A 208 0.85 -16.56 -16.31
C GLU A 208 1.65 -17.49 -15.40
N ARG A 209 1.47 -18.79 -15.54
CA ARG A 209 2.23 -19.77 -14.76
C ARG A 209 3.64 -19.89 -15.33
N CYS A 210 4.60 -19.27 -14.66
CA CYS A 210 6.02 -19.36 -14.99
C CYS A 210 6.88 -19.31 -13.73
N ASP A 211 8.09 -19.85 -13.84
CA ASP A 211 9.05 -19.84 -12.75
C ASP A 211 9.64 -18.43 -12.56
N LEU A 212 9.86 -18.07 -11.30
CA LEU A 212 10.56 -16.84 -10.93
C LEU A 212 12.06 -16.98 -11.19
N PRO A 213 12.80 -15.86 -11.33
CA PRO A 213 14.25 -15.90 -11.43
C PRO A 213 14.86 -16.65 -10.25
N LYS A 214 15.85 -17.51 -10.50
CA LYS A 214 16.45 -18.36 -9.45
C LYS A 214 16.96 -17.56 -8.24
N PHE A 215 17.58 -16.41 -8.49
CA PHE A 215 18.08 -15.54 -7.42
C PHE A 215 16.94 -14.98 -6.55
N TRP A 216 15.70 -14.92 -7.06
CA TRP A 216 14.56 -14.42 -6.30
C TRP A 216 14.12 -15.38 -5.19
N ALA A 217 14.41 -16.68 -5.34
CA ALA A 217 14.05 -17.70 -4.36
C ALA A 217 14.65 -17.43 -2.97
N GLN A 218 15.74 -16.64 -2.88
CA GLN A 218 16.40 -16.32 -1.63
C GLN A 218 15.56 -15.44 -0.68
N PHE A 219 14.61 -14.66 -1.21
CA PHE A 219 13.86 -13.70 -0.40
C PHE A 219 12.65 -14.31 0.32
N GLN A 220 12.25 -15.54 -0.02
CA GLN A 220 11.04 -16.21 0.49
C GLN A 220 9.75 -15.38 0.37
N GLU A 221 9.75 -14.31 -0.44
CA GLU A 221 8.61 -13.42 -0.56
C GLU A 221 7.58 -14.01 -1.53
N PRO A 222 6.29 -14.03 -1.15
CA PRO A 222 5.28 -14.67 -1.95
C PRO A 222 4.91 -13.74 -3.12
N TYR A 223 4.91 -14.27 -4.34
CA TYR A 223 4.44 -13.57 -5.52
C TYR A 223 2.90 -13.48 -5.57
N VAL A 224 2.39 -12.50 -6.31
CA VAL A 224 0.95 -12.34 -6.56
C VAL A 224 0.60 -13.05 -7.86
N GLN A 225 -0.44 -13.87 -7.85
CA GLN A 225 -0.98 -14.48 -9.06
C GLN A 225 -2.08 -13.59 -9.65
N LEU A 226 -1.84 -13.04 -10.84
CA LEU A 226 -2.83 -12.26 -11.57
C LEU A 226 -3.50 -13.04 -12.71
N TYR A 227 -2.96 -14.17 -13.14
CA TYR A 227 -3.60 -15.02 -14.14
C TYR A 227 -4.79 -15.80 -13.59
N GLY A 228 -5.70 -16.20 -14.48
CA GLY A 228 -6.95 -16.86 -14.13
C GLY A 228 -6.71 -18.22 -13.48
N ASP A 229 -7.30 -18.40 -12.31
CA ASP A 229 -7.68 -19.71 -11.79
C ASP A 229 -9.21 -19.79 -11.75
N SER A 230 -9.75 -21.00 -11.60
CA SER A 230 -11.18 -21.26 -11.45
C SER A 230 -11.72 -20.85 -10.07
N GLU A 231 -10.84 -20.46 -9.15
CA GLU A 231 -11.14 -20.21 -7.75
C GLU A 231 -11.40 -18.72 -7.45
N ARG A 232 -10.77 -17.80 -8.18
CA ARG A 232 -10.79 -16.35 -7.88
C ARG A 232 -11.17 -15.49 -9.08
N SER A 233 -12.09 -14.56 -8.82
CA SER A 233 -12.41 -13.48 -9.76
C SER A 233 -11.18 -12.62 -10.08
N ALA A 234 -11.18 -11.97 -11.25
CA ALA A 234 -10.10 -11.06 -11.64
C ALA A 234 -9.91 -9.92 -10.63
N THR A 235 -11.00 -9.41 -10.05
CA THR A 235 -10.94 -8.34 -9.07
C THR A 235 -10.28 -8.80 -7.77
N HIS A 236 -10.53 -10.04 -7.31
CA HIS A 236 -9.87 -10.57 -6.11
C HIS A 236 -8.34 -10.67 -6.27
N ARG A 237 -7.86 -10.96 -7.49
CA ARG A 237 -6.42 -11.05 -7.78
C ARG A 237 -5.74 -9.67 -7.75
N ILE A 238 -6.38 -8.65 -8.30
CA ILE A 238 -5.87 -7.27 -8.23
C ILE A 238 -5.92 -6.77 -6.78
N ASP A 239 -6.93 -7.17 -6.02
CA ASP A 239 -7.02 -6.85 -4.60
C ASP A 239 -5.89 -7.50 -3.78
N ASP A 240 -5.48 -8.76 -4.07
CA ASP A 240 -4.28 -9.39 -3.47
C ASP A 240 -3.01 -8.58 -3.77
N LEU A 241 -2.85 -8.11 -5.01
CA LEU A 241 -1.73 -7.23 -5.37
C LEU A 241 -1.66 -5.98 -4.49
N VAL A 242 -2.80 -5.33 -4.29
CA VAL A 242 -2.91 -4.12 -3.46
C VAL A 242 -2.49 -4.42 -2.02
N VAL A 243 -3.00 -5.49 -1.42
CA VAL A 243 -2.68 -5.87 -0.03
C VAL A 243 -1.19 -6.14 0.12
N ARG A 244 -0.57 -6.87 -0.81
CA ARG A 244 0.85 -7.18 -0.74
C ARG A 244 1.75 -5.97 -0.95
N LEU A 245 1.34 -5.03 -1.81
CA LEU A 245 2.02 -3.74 -1.91
C LEU A 245 1.99 -3.00 -0.58
N TYR A 246 0.81 -2.87 0.04
CA TYR A 246 0.69 -2.22 1.34
C TYR A 246 1.48 -2.93 2.44
N TRP A 247 1.52 -4.26 2.43
CA TRP A 247 2.32 -5.03 3.38
C TRP A 247 3.82 -4.79 3.19
N LEU A 248 4.29 -4.78 1.94
CA LEU A 248 5.67 -4.45 1.57
C LEU A 248 6.04 -3.03 2.06
N ILE A 249 5.15 -2.06 1.82
CA ILE A 249 5.28 -0.69 2.29
C ILE A 249 5.41 -0.62 3.81
N TYR A 250 4.49 -1.29 4.51
CA TYR A 250 4.40 -1.20 5.95
C TYR A 250 5.63 -1.80 6.65
N ARG A 251 6.12 -2.95 6.19
CA ARG A 251 7.31 -3.61 6.77
C ARG A 251 8.52 -2.67 6.77
N LYS A 252 8.75 -1.94 5.68
CA LYS A 252 9.83 -0.95 5.57
C LYS A 252 9.72 0.18 6.59
N THR A 253 8.50 0.65 6.88
CA THR A 253 8.29 1.79 7.80
C THR A 253 8.40 1.44 9.29
N LYS A 254 8.38 0.15 9.66
CA LYS A 254 8.30 -0.30 11.06
C LYS A 254 9.41 -1.25 11.50
N ILE A 255 10.19 -1.83 10.59
CA ILE A 255 11.45 -2.48 10.93
C ILE A 255 12.50 -1.36 10.92
N PRO A 256 12.96 -0.85 12.09
CA PRO A 256 14.14 0.00 12.09
C PRO A 256 15.28 -0.82 11.49
N GLU A 257 16.22 -0.20 10.76
CA GLU A 257 17.49 -0.82 10.41
C GLU A 257 17.97 -1.62 11.61
N ALA A 258 17.95 -2.95 11.49
CA ALA A 258 18.44 -3.81 12.55
C ALA A 258 19.90 -3.38 12.73
N THR A 259 20.20 -2.75 13.87
CA THR A 259 21.58 -2.48 14.25
C THR A 259 22.30 -3.82 14.15
N PRO A 260 23.39 -3.95 13.37
CA PRO A 260 24.09 -5.21 13.28
C PRO A 260 24.54 -5.57 14.70
N GLY A 261 23.88 -6.58 15.28
CA GLY A 261 24.26 -7.11 16.58
C GLY A 261 25.70 -7.63 16.51
N PRO A 262 26.45 -7.60 17.62
CA PRO A 262 27.81 -8.08 17.61
C PRO A 262 27.82 -9.55 17.19
N SER A 263 28.63 -9.85 16.18
CA SER A 263 28.94 -11.22 15.77
C SER A 263 29.34 -12.03 17.00
N LEU A 264 28.67 -13.17 17.20
CA LEU A 264 29.19 -14.26 18.03
C LEU A 264 30.33 -14.97 17.30
#